data_AF-A0A538P0D4-F1
#
_entry.id   AF-A0A538P0D4-F1
#
_cell.length_a   1.000
_cell.length_b   1.000
_cell.length_c   1.000
_cell.angle_alpha   90.00
_cell.angle_beta   90.00
_cell.angle_gamma   90.00
#
_symmetry.space_group_name_H-M   'P 1'
#
loop_
_entity.id
_entity.type
_entity.pdbx_description
1 polymer ?
#
loop_
_entity_poly.entity_id
_entity_poly.type
_entity_poly.pdbx_seq_one_letter_code
_entity_poly.pdbx_strand_id
1 'polypeptide(L)'
;MKAILGVIAVVIVGYLLWRWYAPGPAQPSAPTPTQRSAPKPTAAARPTQPKRLAAQQGAAKPTPSRPVTPQRRLAPDGTFFLLQRASVPIDSGVIGFAPGTKVTLLEQVDSASTVVTDGQYQFKVQSSQLTNDLDIAASIAKSDYTAQAQLAELTAKWAREYAQQQRDALAASEKEKAQKAQKKTPPHARHP
;
A
#
# COMPACT_ATOMS: atom_id res chain seq x y z
N MET A 1 26.82 43.12 0.60
CA MET A 1 25.87 41.99 0.81
C MET A 1 26.05 40.80 -0.16
N LYS A 2 27.13 40.71 -0.95
CA LYS A 2 27.35 39.55 -1.86
C LYS A 2 28.22 38.44 -1.25
N ALA A 3 29.09 38.76 -0.29
CA ALA A 3 29.98 37.79 0.36
C ALA A 3 29.25 36.83 1.31
N ILE A 4 28.16 37.26 1.94
CA ILE A 4 27.41 36.45 2.92
C ILE A 4 26.61 35.33 2.22
N LEU A 5 26.06 35.59 1.03
CA LEU A 5 25.38 34.55 0.24
C LEU A 5 26.33 33.45 -0.24
N GLY A 6 27.58 33.79 -0.58
CA GLY A 6 28.57 32.80 -1.01
C GLY A 6 28.92 31.79 0.08
N VAL A 7 29.05 32.25 1.33
CA VAL A 7 29.38 31.37 2.47
C VAL A 7 28.20 30.46 2.82
N ILE A 8 26.96 30.95 2.77
CA ILE A 8 25.76 30.15 3.03
C ILE A 8 25.61 29.03 1.98
N ALA A 9 25.88 29.32 0.70
CA ALA A 9 25.82 28.32 -0.35
C ALA A 9 26.85 27.19 -0.14
N VAL A 10 28.07 27.52 0.28
CA VAL A 10 29.12 26.51 0.55
C VAL A 10 28.76 25.64 1.77
N VAL A 11 28.15 26.22 2.81
CA VAL A 11 27.70 25.46 3.98
C VAL A 11 26.56 24.51 3.64
N ILE A 12 25.59 24.93 2.82
CA ILE A 12 24.46 24.07 2.42
C ILE A 12 24.93 22.92 1.53
N VAL A 13 25.81 23.18 0.55
CA VAL A 13 26.34 22.12 -0.33
C VAL A 13 27.22 21.15 0.46
N GLY A 14 28.06 21.64 1.38
CA GLY A 14 28.84 20.78 2.27
C GLY A 14 27.97 19.93 3.19
N TYR A 15 26.89 20.48 3.72
CA TYR A 15 25.96 19.76 4.60
C TYR A 15 25.15 18.69 3.85
N LEU A 16 24.75 18.97 2.60
CA LEU A 16 24.05 18.00 1.76
C LEU A 16 24.96 16.86 1.30
N LEU A 17 26.23 17.13 0.97
CA LEU A 17 27.19 16.08 0.66
C LEU A 17 27.51 15.21 1.90
N TRP A 18 27.63 15.80 3.09
CA TRP A 18 27.89 15.03 4.31
C TRP A 18 26.74 14.09 4.67
N ARG A 19 25.49 14.46 4.39
CA ARG A 19 24.30 13.61 4.63
C ARG A 19 24.23 12.37 3.75
N TRP A 20 24.90 12.36 2.60
CA TRP A 20 24.95 11.20 1.70
C TRP A 20 26.11 10.24 2.01
N TYR A 21 27.12 10.69 2.74
CA TYR A 21 28.34 9.91 3.02
C TYR A 21 28.43 9.39 4.47
N ALA A 22 27.52 9.80 5.37
CA ALA A 22 27.51 9.29 6.73
C ALA A 22 26.90 7.87 6.80
N PRO A 23 27.65 6.84 7.23
CA PRO A 23 27.06 5.54 7.56
C PRO A 23 26.05 5.74 8.69
N GLY A 24 24.82 5.25 8.49
CA GLY A 24 23.78 5.33 9.51
C GLY A 24 24.24 4.69 10.82
N PRO A 25 23.85 5.23 11.99
CA PRO A 25 24.16 4.60 13.27
C PRO A 25 23.62 3.16 13.26
N ALA A 26 24.49 2.22 13.59
CA ALA A 26 24.18 0.81 13.74
C ALA A 26 22.90 0.63 14.57
N GLN A 27 21.90 -0.04 13.99
CA GLN A 27 20.71 -0.46 14.71
C GLN A 27 21.13 -1.37 15.88
N PRO A 28 20.78 -1.05 17.13
CA PRO A 28 20.89 -2.01 18.20
C PRO A 28 19.92 -3.17 17.91
N SER A 29 20.50 -4.36 17.92
CA SER A 29 19.86 -5.66 17.73
C SER A 29 18.61 -5.83 18.61
N ALA A 30 17.55 -6.34 17.98
CA ALA A 30 16.33 -6.76 18.65
C ALA A 30 16.61 -7.81 19.76
N PRO A 31 15.94 -7.75 20.92
CA PRO A 31 15.97 -8.85 21.87
C PRO A 31 15.20 -10.05 21.35
N THR A 32 15.90 -11.18 21.31
CA THR A 32 15.41 -12.54 21.08
C THR A 32 14.14 -12.84 21.88
N PRO A 33 13.01 -13.26 21.28
CA PRO A 33 11.90 -13.81 22.04
C PRO A 33 12.32 -15.16 22.63
N THR A 34 12.50 -15.15 23.95
CA THR A 34 12.76 -16.31 24.78
C THR A 34 11.70 -17.39 24.57
N GLN A 35 12.19 -18.53 24.10
CA GLN A 35 11.54 -19.83 24.05
C GLN A 35 10.95 -20.18 25.43
N ARG A 36 9.64 -20.05 25.60
CA ARG A 36 8.94 -20.47 26.83
C ARG A 36 8.54 -21.93 26.71
N SER A 37 9.26 -22.75 27.44
CA SER A 37 9.07 -24.19 27.62
C SER A 37 7.64 -24.54 28.05
N ALA A 38 7.08 -25.55 27.39
CA ALA A 38 5.87 -26.24 27.81
C ALA A 38 6.11 -27.00 29.14
N PRO A 39 5.08 -27.10 29.98
CA PRO A 39 4.94 -28.24 30.86
C PRO A 39 3.68 -29.07 30.53
N LYS A 40 3.89 -30.38 30.40
CA LYS A 40 2.93 -31.49 30.46
C LYS A 40 3.46 -32.44 31.57
N PRO A 41 2.71 -33.33 32.23
CA PRO A 41 1.26 -33.45 32.53
C PRO A 41 0.99 -33.62 34.06
N THR A 42 -0.25 -33.45 34.53
CA THR A 42 -0.72 -34.06 35.80
C THR A 42 -2.12 -34.64 35.65
N ALA A 43 -2.26 -35.87 36.11
CA ALA A 43 -3.44 -36.72 36.10
C ALA A 43 -4.41 -36.42 37.27
N ALA A 44 -5.72 -36.57 37.03
CA ALA A 44 -6.83 -36.83 37.97
C ALA A 44 -8.13 -36.35 37.28
N ALA A 45 -9.33 -36.93 37.39
CA ALA A 45 -9.84 -38.14 37.99
C ALA A 45 -11.15 -38.47 37.24
N ARG A 46 -11.46 -39.76 37.14
CA ARG A 46 -12.70 -40.31 36.58
C ARG A 46 -13.85 -40.09 37.58
N PRO A 47 -15.06 -39.79 37.12
CA PRO A 47 -16.22 -40.52 37.63
C PRO A 47 -17.06 -41.12 36.52
N THR A 48 -17.35 -42.40 36.71
CA THR A 48 -18.32 -43.25 36.00
C THR A 48 -19.76 -42.82 36.25
N GLN A 49 -20.58 -42.79 35.21
CA GLN A 49 -22.02 -43.05 35.30
C GLN A 49 -22.58 -43.73 34.03
N PRO A 50 -23.71 -44.46 34.14
CA PRO A 50 -23.87 -45.75 33.51
C PRO A 50 -24.76 -45.78 32.26
N LYS A 51 -24.45 -46.77 31.44
CA LYS A 51 -25.26 -47.50 30.46
C LYS A 51 -26.80 -47.36 30.62
N ARG A 52 -27.43 -46.64 29.69
CA ARG A 52 -28.79 -46.93 29.16
C ARG A 52 -28.65 -46.97 27.64
N LEU A 53 -28.52 -48.17 27.08
CA LEU A 53 -29.61 -48.99 26.53
C LEU A 53 -30.21 -48.40 25.24
N ALA A 54 -29.84 -49.11 24.16
CA ALA A 54 -30.66 -49.47 23.01
C ALA A 54 -30.93 -48.42 21.92
N ALA A 55 -30.25 -48.67 20.79
CA ALA A 55 -30.82 -48.73 19.44
C ALA A 55 -31.45 -47.47 18.84
N GLN A 56 -30.60 -46.65 18.20
CA GLN A 56 -30.92 -45.97 16.94
C GLN A 56 -29.66 -46.08 16.08
N GLN A 57 -29.58 -47.14 15.28
CA GLN A 57 -29.81 -47.10 13.83
C GLN A 57 -28.74 -46.31 13.08
N GLY A 58 -28.12 -47.00 12.12
CA GLY A 58 -26.96 -46.55 11.39
C GLY A 58 -27.19 -45.22 10.66
N ALA A 59 -26.31 -44.28 10.93
CA ALA A 59 -25.89 -43.29 9.97
C ALA A 59 -24.37 -43.28 10.04
N ALA A 60 -23.72 -43.69 8.96
CA ALA A 60 -22.28 -43.55 8.81
C ALA A 60 -21.94 -42.08 9.11
N LYS A 61 -21.19 -41.86 10.18
CA LYS A 61 -20.65 -40.55 10.53
C LYS A 61 -19.83 -40.09 9.33
N PRO A 62 -20.12 -38.96 8.67
CA PRO A 62 -19.25 -38.45 7.63
C PRO A 62 -17.90 -38.18 8.30
N THR A 63 -16.88 -38.90 7.87
CA THR A 63 -15.50 -38.64 8.23
C THR A 63 -15.25 -37.15 8.01
N PRO A 64 -14.72 -36.40 8.99
CA PRO A 64 -14.38 -35.00 8.78
C PRO A 64 -13.44 -34.94 7.57
N SER A 65 -13.87 -34.21 6.54
CA SER A 65 -13.12 -33.98 5.33
C SER A 65 -11.72 -33.51 5.71
N ARG A 66 -10.72 -34.30 5.33
CA ARG A 66 -9.30 -33.97 5.47
C ARG A 66 -9.11 -32.52 5.02
N PRO A 67 -8.51 -31.63 5.83
CA PRO A 67 -8.23 -30.27 5.37
C PRO A 67 -7.37 -30.38 4.12
N VAL A 68 -7.92 -29.92 3.00
CA VAL A 68 -7.17 -29.79 1.75
C VAL A 68 -6.17 -28.68 2.02
N THR A 69 -4.91 -29.05 2.21
CA THR A 69 -3.83 -28.06 2.30
C THR A 69 -3.92 -27.23 1.02
N PRO A 70 -4.02 -25.89 1.09
CA PRO A 70 -4.03 -25.06 -0.12
C PRO A 70 -2.77 -25.36 -0.93
N GLN A 71 -2.94 -26.04 -2.06
CA GLN A 71 -1.84 -26.33 -2.95
C GLN A 71 -1.45 -25.01 -3.60
N ARG A 72 -0.23 -24.54 -3.34
CA ARG A 72 0.28 -23.29 -3.93
C ARG A 72 0.17 -23.37 -5.44
N ARG A 73 -0.52 -22.38 -6.02
CA ARG A 73 -0.67 -22.28 -7.46
C ARG A 73 0.52 -21.54 -8.02
N LEU A 74 1.48 -22.31 -8.54
CA LEU A 74 2.70 -21.77 -9.15
C LEU A 74 2.44 -21.38 -10.61
N ALA A 75 3.09 -20.31 -11.04
CA ALA A 75 3.09 -19.88 -12.42
C ALA A 75 4.03 -20.76 -13.26
N PRO A 76 3.85 -20.81 -14.60
CA PRO A 76 4.79 -21.49 -15.47
C PRO A 76 6.22 -21.00 -15.27
N ASP A 77 7.18 -21.86 -15.57
CA ASP A 77 8.60 -21.52 -15.45
C ASP A 77 8.94 -20.28 -16.28
N GLY A 78 9.79 -19.42 -15.73
CA GLY A 78 10.14 -18.13 -16.31
C GLY A 78 9.08 -17.04 -16.15
N THR A 79 7.88 -17.35 -15.65
CA THR A 79 6.85 -16.36 -15.33
C THR A 79 6.92 -15.98 -13.85
N PHE A 80 7.01 -14.68 -13.60
CA PHE A 80 7.02 -14.11 -12.25
C PHE A 80 6.04 -12.95 -12.16
N PHE A 81 5.75 -12.55 -10.93
CA PHE A 81 4.88 -11.43 -10.62
C PHE A 81 5.60 -10.50 -9.66
N LEU A 82 5.47 -9.20 -9.90
CA LEU A 82 6.04 -8.18 -9.02
C LEU A 82 5.31 -8.17 -7.67
N LEU A 83 6.04 -8.18 -6.57
CA LEU A 83 5.49 -8.01 -5.22
C LEU A 83 5.41 -6.54 -4.81
N GLN A 84 6.18 -5.68 -5.47
CA GLN A 84 6.29 -4.26 -5.17
C GLN A 84 6.17 -3.45 -6.46
N ARG A 85 5.85 -2.17 -6.31
CA ARG A 85 5.81 -1.24 -7.44
C ARG A 85 7.23 -1.02 -7.95
N ALA A 86 7.44 -1.18 -9.26
CA ALA A 86 8.70 -0.86 -9.90
C ALA A 86 8.54 0.43 -10.72
N SER A 87 9.57 1.28 -10.71
CA SER A 87 9.61 2.52 -11.50
C SER A 87 10.81 2.44 -12.42
N VAL A 88 10.56 2.51 -13.72
CA VAL A 88 11.60 2.37 -14.75
C VAL A 88 11.71 3.68 -15.52
N PRO A 89 12.88 4.34 -15.53
CA PRO A 89 13.10 5.51 -16.36
C PRO A 89 13.16 5.09 -17.83
N ILE A 90 12.50 5.88 -18.68
CA ILE A 90 12.51 5.78 -20.14
C ILE A 90 12.78 7.17 -20.72
N ASP A 91 13.08 7.25 -22.02
CA ASP A 91 13.46 8.53 -22.66
C ASP A 91 12.38 9.62 -22.52
N SER A 92 11.10 9.23 -22.45
CA SER A 92 9.98 10.15 -22.32
C SER A 92 9.51 10.41 -20.88
N GLY A 93 10.14 9.78 -19.86
CA GLY A 93 9.73 9.94 -18.47
C GLY A 93 9.96 8.70 -17.61
N VAL A 94 9.01 8.38 -16.74
CA VAL A 94 9.07 7.21 -15.85
C VAL A 94 7.81 6.39 -16.04
N ILE A 95 7.97 5.09 -16.31
CA ILE A 95 6.87 4.14 -16.29
C ILE A 95 6.83 3.41 -14.95
N GLY A 96 5.63 3.28 -14.38
CA GLY A 96 5.39 2.55 -13.14
C GLY A 96 4.71 1.22 -13.42
N PHE A 97 5.27 0.14 -12.90
CA PHE A 97 4.67 -1.20 -12.92
C PHE A 97 4.01 -1.48 -11.57
N ALA A 98 2.72 -1.80 -11.60
CA ALA A 98 1.96 -2.09 -10.40
C ALA A 98 2.41 -3.43 -9.76
N PRO A 99 2.28 -3.58 -8.43
CA PRO A 99 2.35 -4.89 -7.80
C PRO A 99 1.35 -5.86 -8.44
N GLY A 100 1.75 -7.12 -8.58
CA GLY A 100 1.01 -8.18 -9.26
C GLY A 100 1.15 -8.16 -10.79
N THR A 101 1.94 -7.25 -11.37
CA THR A 101 2.22 -7.27 -12.80
C THR A 101 3.02 -8.53 -13.17
N LYS A 102 2.56 -9.22 -14.21
CA LYS A 102 3.25 -10.38 -14.79
C LYS A 102 4.50 -9.92 -15.53
N VAL A 103 5.63 -10.54 -15.22
CA VAL A 103 6.90 -10.31 -15.89
C VAL A 103 7.55 -11.65 -16.25
N THR A 104 8.32 -11.65 -17.33
CA THR A 104 9.07 -12.82 -17.79
C THR A 104 10.53 -12.61 -17.44
N LEU A 105 11.15 -13.64 -16.86
CA LEU A 105 12.57 -13.65 -16.58
C LEU A 105 13.36 -13.73 -17.90
N LEU A 106 14.29 -12.80 -18.11
CA LEU A 106 15.21 -12.82 -19.25
C LEU A 106 16.59 -13.33 -18.85
N GLU A 107 17.16 -12.74 -17.81
CA GLU A 107 18.52 -13.05 -17.40
C GLU A 107 18.67 -12.92 -15.88
N GLN A 108 19.40 -13.87 -15.29
CA GLN A 108 19.83 -13.77 -13.91
C GLN A 108 21.26 -13.24 -13.87
N VAL A 109 21.39 -11.98 -13.47
CA VAL A 109 22.69 -11.29 -13.41
C VAL A 109 23.47 -11.75 -12.18
N ASP A 110 22.76 -11.89 -11.06
CA ASP A 110 23.33 -12.26 -9.77
C ASP A 110 22.24 -12.91 -8.90
N SER A 111 22.60 -13.54 -7.78
CA SER A 111 21.62 -14.20 -6.90
C SER A 111 20.55 -13.22 -6.38
N ALA A 112 20.89 -11.93 -6.27
CA ALA A 112 20.01 -10.90 -5.74
C ALA A 112 19.22 -10.15 -6.82
N SER A 113 19.66 -10.18 -8.09
CA SER A 113 19.08 -9.34 -9.13
C SER A 113 18.83 -10.07 -10.44
N THR A 114 17.72 -9.75 -11.07
CA THR A 114 17.24 -10.39 -12.28
C THR A 114 16.73 -9.33 -13.27
N VAL A 115 17.02 -9.54 -14.55
CA VAL A 115 16.46 -8.76 -15.65
C VAL A 115 15.17 -9.42 -16.07
N VAL A 116 14.10 -8.64 -16.06
CA VAL A 116 12.75 -9.08 -16.41
C VAL A 116 12.17 -8.21 -17.51
N THR A 117 11.15 -8.72 -18.19
CA THR A 117 10.39 -7.99 -19.20
C THR A 117 8.89 -8.14 -19.00
N ASP A 118 8.13 -7.08 -19.26
CA ASP A 118 6.67 -7.13 -19.37
C ASP A 118 6.21 -7.41 -20.82
N GLY A 119 7.16 -7.57 -21.74
CA GLY A 119 6.94 -7.72 -23.18
C GLY A 119 7.18 -6.44 -23.98
N GLN A 120 7.27 -5.28 -23.33
CA GLN A 120 7.55 -3.99 -23.97
C GLN A 120 8.87 -3.39 -23.46
N TYR A 121 9.09 -3.45 -22.15
CA TYR A 121 10.22 -2.86 -21.46
C TYR A 121 11.01 -3.93 -20.72
N GLN A 122 12.34 -3.80 -20.75
CA GLN A 122 13.25 -4.64 -19.98
C GLN A 122 13.82 -3.83 -18.82
N PHE A 123 13.85 -4.40 -17.63
CA PHE A 123 14.35 -3.71 -16.45
C PHE A 123 14.90 -4.68 -15.41
N LYS A 124 15.81 -4.16 -14.58
CA LYS A 124 16.44 -4.91 -13.49
C LYS A 124 15.61 -4.78 -12.22
N VAL A 125 15.30 -5.91 -11.58
CA VAL A 125 14.62 -5.99 -10.29
C VAL A 125 15.38 -6.89 -9.32
N GLN A 126 15.08 -6.77 -8.03
CA GLN A 126 15.60 -7.72 -7.06
C GLN A 126 14.80 -9.02 -7.11
N SER A 127 15.47 -10.16 -6.99
CA SER A 127 14.82 -11.48 -6.95
C SER A 127 13.81 -11.60 -5.80
N SER A 128 14.02 -10.85 -4.70
CA SER A 128 13.10 -10.76 -3.55
C SER A 128 11.80 -10.02 -3.86
N GLN A 129 11.75 -9.25 -4.94
CA GLN A 129 10.57 -8.53 -5.40
C GLN A 129 9.74 -9.35 -6.39
N LEU A 130 10.15 -10.59 -6.69
CA LEU A 130 9.46 -11.48 -7.60
C LEU A 130 8.87 -12.65 -6.84
N THR A 131 7.67 -13.05 -7.25
CA THR A 131 7.06 -14.32 -6.83
C THR A 131 6.60 -15.10 -8.04
N ASN A 132 6.73 -16.42 -7.97
CA ASN A 132 6.08 -17.33 -8.91
C ASN A 132 4.72 -17.82 -8.38
N ASP A 133 4.38 -17.53 -7.11
CA ASP A 133 3.12 -17.92 -6.50
C ASP A 133 1.98 -16.98 -6.94
N LEU A 134 0.99 -17.53 -7.64
CA LEU A 134 -0.17 -16.82 -8.17
C LEU A 134 -1.10 -16.31 -7.07
N ASP A 135 -1.21 -17.03 -5.94
CA ASP A 135 -2.07 -16.63 -4.83
C ASP A 135 -1.48 -15.42 -4.11
N ILE A 136 -0.15 -15.41 -3.92
CA ILE A 136 0.56 -14.25 -3.39
C ILE A 136 0.42 -13.06 -4.35
N ALA A 137 0.69 -13.27 -5.64
CA ALA A 137 0.59 -12.21 -6.66
C ALA A 137 -0.80 -11.57 -6.68
N ALA A 138 -1.86 -12.39 -6.70
CA ALA A 138 -3.25 -11.93 -6.69
C ALA A 138 -3.61 -11.17 -5.40
N SER A 139 -3.13 -11.64 -4.25
CA SER A 139 -3.38 -10.99 -2.97
C SER A 139 -2.75 -9.59 -2.89
N ILE A 140 -1.54 -9.44 -3.42
CA ILE A 140 -0.80 -8.18 -3.46
C ILE A 140 -1.44 -7.21 -4.46
N ALA A 141 -1.79 -7.68 -5.67
CA ALA A 141 -2.48 -6.88 -6.67
C ALA A 141 -3.80 -6.31 -6.13
N LYS A 142 -4.60 -7.17 -5.48
CA LYS A 142 -5.87 -6.77 -4.86
C LYS A 142 -5.64 -5.74 -3.77
N SER A 143 -4.65 -5.95 -2.90
CA SER A 143 -4.35 -5.03 -1.80
C SER A 143 -3.96 -3.65 -2.31
N ASP A 144 -3.06 -3.57 -3.31
CA ASP A 144 -2.66 -2.31 -3.93
C ASP A 144 -3.83 -1.58 -4.60
N TYR A 145 -4.67 -2.32 -5.34
CA TYR A 145 -5.87 -1.75 -5.95
C TYR A 145 -6.82 -1.16 -4.90
N THR A 146 -7.07 -1.89 -3.81
CA THR A 146 -7.94 -1.40 -2.73
C THR A 146 -7.37 -0.17 -2.05
N ALA A 147 -6.05 -0.12 -1.81
CA ALA A 147 -5.41 1.03 -1.21
C ALA A 147 -5.51 2.28 -2.11
N GLN A 148 -5.31 2.11 -3.42
CA GLN A 148 -5.45 3.19 -4.39
C GLN A 148 -6.90 3.68 -4.51
N ALA A 149 -7.87 2.77 -4.49
CA ALA A 149 -9.29 3.14 -4.54
C ALA A 149 -9.69 3.99 -3.32
N GLN A 150 -9.24 3.61 -2.13
CA GLN A 150 -9.50 4.37 -0.90
C GLN A 150 -8.85 5.76 -0.94
N LEU A 151 -7.61 5.85 -1.42
CA LEU A 151 -6.92 7.13 -1.56
C LEU A 151 -7.62 8.04 -2.58
N ALA A 152 -8.08 7.46 -3.70
CA ALA A 152 -8.83 8.19 -4.72
C ALA A 152 -10.17 8.72 -4.17
N GLU A 153 -10.90 7.91 -3.40
CA GLU A 153 -12.15 8.33 -2.76
C GLU A 153 -11.94 9.48 -1.78
N LEU A 154 -10.93 9.36 -0.91
CA LEU A 154 -10.58 10.42 0.04
C LEU A 154 -10.22 11.72 -0.68
N THR A 155 -9.42 11.63 -1.74
CA THR A 155 -9.01 12.78 -2.57
C THR A 155 -10.21 13.43 -3.25
N ALA A 156 -11.13 12.62 -3.79
CA ALA A 156 -12.35 13.12 -4.41
C ALA A 156 -13.26 13.85 -3.40
N LYS A 157 -13.32 13.38 -2.15
CA LYS A 157 -14.05 14.06 -1.08
C LYS A 157 -13.46 15.44 -0.80
N TRP A 158 -12.14 15.53 -0.59
CA TRP A 158 -11.46 16.81 -0.36
C TRP A 158 -11.64 17.78 -1.54
N ALA A 159 -11.56 17.28 -2.77
CA ALA A 159 -11.77 18.09 -3.96
C ALA A 159 -13.18 18.70 -4.01
N ARG A 160 -14.21 17.94 -3.60
CA ARG A 160 -15.60 18.44 -3.53
C ARG A 160 -15.77 19.50 -2.46
N GLU A 161 -15.24 19.26 -1.25
CA GLU A 161 -15.31 20.21 -0.15
C GLU A 161 -14.62 21.53 -0.52
N TYR A 162 -13.43 21.45 -1.11
CA TYR A 162 -12.71 22.63 -1.56
C TYR A 162 -13.47 23.40 -2.66
N ALA A 163 -14.03 22.68 -3.64
CA ALA A 163 -14.84 23.30 -4.69
C ALA A 163 -16.12 23.98 -4.14
N GLN A 164 -16.74 23.41 -3.10
CA GLN A 164 -17.88 24.01 -2.42
C GLN A 164 -17.47 25.30 -1.70
N GLN A 165 -16.38 25.28 -0.93
CA GLN A 165 -15.87 26.46 -0.24
C GLN A 165 -15.56 27.61 -1.21
N GLN A 166 -14.97 27.31 -2.38
CA GLN A 166 -14.72 28.32 -3.41
C GLN A 166 -16.02 28.94 -3.95
N ARG A 167 -17.05 28.12 -4.22
CA ARG A 167 -18.36 28.60 -4.69
C ARG A 167 -19.03 29.48 -3.65
N ASP A 168 -19.02 29.08 -2.39
CA ASP A 168 -19.65 29.83 -1.31
C ASP A 168 -18.95 31.18 -1.07
N ALA A 169 -17.62 31.22 -1.15
CA ALA A 169 -16.84 32.45 -1.04
C ALA A 169 -17.14 33.44 -2.18
N LEU A 170 -17.28 32.94 -3.41
CA LEU A 170 -17.68 33.75 -4.56
C LEU A 170 -19.11 34.27 -4.41
N ALA A 171 -20.06 33.39 -4.04
CA ALA A 171 -21.45 33.77 -3.83
C ALA A 171 -21.60 34.79 -2.69
N ALA A 172 -20.83 34.66 -1.60
CA ALA A 172 -20.81 35.63 -0.51
C ALA A 172 -20.27 36.99 -0.98
N SER A 173 -19.18 36.98 -1.75
CA SER A 173 -18.58 38.20 -2.30
C SER A 173 -19.53 38.92 -3.28
N GLU A 174 -20.25 38.17 -4.11
CA GLU A 174 -21.28 38.72 -5.02
C GLU A 174 -22.45 39.32 -4.24
N LYS A 175 -22.95 38.62 -3.21
CA LYS A 175 -24.01 39.15 -2.33
C LYS A 175 -23.58 40.43 -1.63
N GLU A 176 -22.34 40.50 -1.13
CA GLU A 176 -21.81 41.70 -0.49
C GLU A 176 -21.74 42.87 -1.48
N LYS A 177 -21.27 42.62 -2.72
CA LYS A 177 -21.25 43.63 -3.79
C LYS A 177 -22.66 44.12 -4.15
N ALA A 178 -23.63 43.21 -4.28
CA ALA A 178 -25.02 43.54 -4.58
C ALA A 178 -25.68 44.40 -3.48
N GLN A 179 -25.45 44.06 -2.21
CA GLN A 179 -25.95 44.87 -1.08
C GLN A 179 -25.31 46.26 -1.03
N LYS A 180 -24.00 46.35 -1.27
CA LYS A 180 -23.30 47.65 -1.36
C LYS A 180 -23.80 48.47 -2.54
N ALA A 181 -24.14 47.85 -3.67
CA ALA A 181 -24.73 48.54 -4.81
C ALA A 181 -26.14 49.08 -4.49
N GLN A 182 -27.02 48.28 -3.89
CA GLN A 182 -28.36 48.71 -3.49
C GLN A 182 -28.34 49.87 -2.48
N LYS A 183 -27.44 49.84 -1.49
CA LYS A 183 -27.29 50.94 -0.51
C LYS A 183 -26.79 52.25 -1.12
N LYS A 184 -26.15 52.21 -2.29
CA LYS A 184 -25.60 53.39 -2.97
C LYS A 184 -26.54 54.00 -4.00
N THR A 185 -27.69 53.39 -4.30
CA THR A 185 -28.71 53.98 -5.18
C THR A 185 -29.55 54.97 -4.37
N PRO A 186 -29.40 56.30 -4.54
CA PRO A 186 -30.23 57.26 -3.84
C PRO A 186 -31.68 57.13 -4.35
N PRO A 187 -32.70 57.39 -3.49
CA PRO A 187 -34.10 57.40 -3.91
C PRO A 187 -34.36 58.65 -4.74
N HIS A 188 -33.95 58.65 -6.02
CA HIS A 188 -34.33 59.71 -6.92
C HIS A 188 -35.66 59.37 -7.60
N ALA A 189 -36.64 60.22 -7.30
CA ALA A 189 -37.91 60.42 -7.98
C ALA A 189 -38.95 59.31 -7.84
N ARG A 190 -39.81 59.44 -6.82
CA ARG A 190 -41.26 59.26 -7.03
C ARG A 190 -42.06 60.36 -6.36
N HIS A 191 -42.79 61.06 -7.24
CA HIS A 191 -44.03 61.82 -7.08
C HIS A 191 -43.92 63.33 -7.33
N PRO A 192 -44.96 63.94 -7.91
CA PRO A 192 -45.85 63.50 -9.01
C PRO A 192 -45.64 64.31 -10.30
#